data_AF-A0A015K1T6-F1
#
_entry.id   AF-A0A015K1T6-F1
#
_cell.length_a   1.000
_cell.length_b   1.000
_cell.length_c   1.000
_cell.angle_alpha   90.00
_cell.angle_beta   90.00
_cell.angle_gamma   90.00
#
_symmetry.space_group_name_H-M   'P 1'
#
loop_
_entity.id
_entity.type
_entity.pdbx_description
1 polymer ?
#
loop_
_entity_poly.entity_id
_entity_poly.type
_entity_poly.pdbx_seq_one_letter_code
_entity_poly.pdbx_strand_id
1 'polypeptide(L)'
;MVKAQQWINENFSSQENKDKVKKLCIRLKEGTNKIDKSNYEFFNTKLEGELDLNGFKNLEDLAIWGDGTGTLHPINNLKIDRCSKLQKLEIDCTSFNKLNLNSNQKITTLIIRGCINLQKIEGLEKLSNLQNLDIWPQNSKIPNTKLQIPFCQSNWKLELGRIKEIQILKEKVNKNEQQLNELAKKIHSLEEKDKKNQQKIHSLEEKAKKNEQKIHSLEEKANKNEQQLKEIANMISPNITIDLDKLKQEIARLTLNELVPQAQKKKSELEQQINDAKNKVEGSFKNIIGLLLETQKKILGENDPPVQAQLTGQVNAYLSVLEGNLSKQELQALLDEKTKLIQLEKQIDELRRTTNQKSAK
;
A
#
# COMPACT_ATOMS: atom_id res chain seq x y z
N MET A 1 24.97 -61.90 -0.76
CA MET A 1 24.85 -60.45 -0.44
C MET A 1 24.46 -59.78 -1.74
N VAL A 2 23.44 -58.92 -1.73
CA VAL A 2 22.89 -58.30 -2.95
C VAL A 2 23.20 -56.80 -2.90
N LYS A 3 23.52 -56.19 -4.04
CA LYS A 3 23.66 -54.74 -4.14
C LYS A 3 22.33 -54.09 -3.75
N ALA A 4 22.36 -53.17 -2.80
CA ALA A 4 21.16 -52.54 -2.23
C ALA A 4 20.30 -51.88 -3.32
N GLN A 5 20.91 -51.14 -4.25
CA GLN A 5 20.17 -50.51 -5.33
C GLN A 5 19.59 -51.51 -6.35
N GLN A 6 20.30 -52.60 -6.65
CA GLN A 6 19.79 -53.66 -7.51
C GLN A 6 18.54 -54.29 -6.88
N TRP A 7 18.62 -54.60 -5.59
CA TRP A 7 17.49 -55.15 -4.83
C TRP A 7 16.29 -54.21 -4.83
N ILE A 8 16.50 -52.88 -4.70
CA ILE A 8 15.41 -51.89 -4.82
C ILE A 8 14.76 -51.95 -6.20
N ASN A 9 15.55 -52.03 -7.27
CA ASN A 9 15.01 -52.06 -8.64
C ASN A 9 14.23 -53.34 -8.93
N GLU A 10 14.64 -54.47 -8.35
CA GLU A 10 13.96 -55.76 -8.49
C GLU A 10 12.63 -55.79 -7.71
N ASN A 11 12.61 -55.30 -6.47
CA ASN A 11 11.42 -55.33 -5.61
C ASN A 11 10.44 -54.18 -5.89
N PHE A 12 10.93 -53.05 -6.42
CA PHE A 12 10.16 -51.85 -6.69
C PHE A 12 10.48 -51.30 -8.09
N SER A 13 10.06 -52.06 -9.11
CA SER A 13 10.39 -51.80 -10.52
C SER A 13 9.76 -50.53 -11.12
N SER A 14 8.62 -50.08 -10.60
CA SER A 14 7.92 -48.87 -11.06
C SER A 14 7.88 -47.78 -9.99
N GLN A 15 7.74 -46.52 -10.42
CA GLN A 15 7.53 -45.40 -9.49
C GLN A 15 6.21 -45.55 -8.72
N GLU A 16 5.17 -46.10 -9.35
CA GLU A 16 3.89 -46.38 -8.69
C GLU A 16 4.07 -47.33 -7.50
N ASN A 17 4.91 -48.37 -7.63
CA ASN A 17 5.21 -49.28 -6.54
C ASN A 17 5.93 -48.57 -5.39
N LYS A 18 6.88 -47.68 -5.70
CA LYS A 18 7.61 -46.86 -4.71
C LYS A 18 6.68 -45.87 -3.99
N ASP A 19 5.73 -45.27 -4.71
CA ASP A 19 4.76 -44.33 -4.15
C ASP A 19 3.76 -45.01 -3.21
N LYS A 20 3.52 -46.32 -3.34
CA LYS A 20 2.64 -47.08 -2.41
C LYS A 20 3.30 -47.37 -1.05
N VAL A 21 4.63 -47.31 -0.95
CA VAL A 21 5.34 -47.68 0.28
C VAL A 21 5.25 -46.56 1.31
N LYS A 22 4.69 -46.89 2.47
CA LYS A 22 4.70 -46.05 3.67
C LYS A 22 5.65 -46.56 4.73
N LYS A 23 5.80 -47.88 4.85
CA LYS A 23 6.76 -48.51 5.76
C LYS A 23 7.66 -49.47 5.00
N LEU A 24 8.97 -49.33 5.19
CA LEU A 24 9.97 -50.25 4.67
C LEU A 24 10.86 -50.74 5.81
N CYS A 25 10.81 -52.03 6.08
CA CYS A 25 11.67 -52.71 7.04
C CYS A 25 12.52 -53.75 6.33
N ILE A 26 13.84 -53.71 6.55
CA ILE A 26 14.81 -54.64 5.98
C ILE A 26 15.57 -55.26 7.16
N ARG A 27 15.58 -56.60 7.25
CA ARG A 27 16.18 -57.37 8.34
C ARG A 27 17.16 -58.39 7.81
N LEU A 28 18.30 -58.53 8.50
CA LEU A 28 19.33 -59.51 8.13
C LEU A 28 18.94 -60.97 8.36
N LYS A 29 18.15 -61.27 9.40
CA LYS A 29 17.74 -62.66 9.74
C LYS A 29 16.33 -62.71 10.31
N GLU A 30 15.83 -63.95 10.41
CA GLU A 30 14.65 -64.40 11.17
C GLU A 30 13.32 -63.85 10.69
N GLY A 31 12.56 -64.67 9.94
CA GLY A 31 11.18 -64.38 9.58
C GLY A 31 10.89 -64.70 8.12
N THR A 32 9.65 -64.43 7.74
CA THR A 32 9.15 -64.52 6.36
C THR A 32 8.72 -63.14 5.92
N ASN A 33 8.96 -62.80 4.64
CA ASN A 33 8.58 -61.50 4.09
C ASN A 33 7.10 -61.22 4.35
N LYS A 34 6.79 -60.04 4.87
CA LYS A 34 5.42 -59.58 5.15
C LYS A 34 5.17 -58.34 4.31
N ILE A 35 4.23 -58.46 3.38
CA ILE A 35 3.79 -57.33 2.55
C ILE A 35 2.29 -57.17 2.77
N ASP A 36 1.92 -56.05 3.40
CA ASP A 36 0.52 -55.69 3.63
C ASP A 36 0.30 -54.25 3.19
N LYS A 37 -0.43 -54.09 2.08
CA LYS A 37 -0.76 -52.80 1.44
C LYS A 37 0.48 -51.93 1.18
N SER A 38 0.77 -51.03 2.11
CA SER A 38 1.83 -50.03 2.07
C SER A 38 3.01 -50.36 3.01
N ASN A 39 2.94 -51.48 3.72
CA ASN A 39 3.94 -51.95 4.67
C ASN A 39 4.72 -53.12 4.09
N TYR A 40 6.03 -52.94 3.97
CA TYR A 40 6.93 -53.91 3.38
C TYR A 40 7.98 -54.29 4.41
N GLU A 41 7.98 -55.54 4.83
CA GLU A 41 8.98 -56.11 5.74
C GLU A 41 9.69 -57.26 5.05
N PHE A 42 10.99 -57.09 4.83
CA PHE A 42 11.85 -58.08 4.18
C PHE A 42 12.80 -58.68 5.20
N PHE A 43 12.82 -60.01 5.25
CA PHE A 43 13.66 -60.80 6.15
C PHE A 43 14.75 -61.52 5.35
N ASN A 44 15.79 -61.97 6.06
CA ASN A 44 16.93 -62.68 5.46
C ASN A 44 17.58 -61.91 4.29
N THR A 45 17.49 -60.58 4.33
CA THR A 45 17.84 -59.71 3.20
C THR A 45 19.18 -59.03 3.49
N LYS A 46 20.27 -59.58 2.96
CA LYS A 46 21.64 -59.04 3.17
C LYS A 46 22.03 -58.07 2.04
N LEU A 47 21.86 -56.78 2.31
CA LEU A 47 22.17 -55.69 1.37
C LEU A 47 23.56 -55.08 1.57
N GLU A 48 24.17 -54.61 0.49
CA GLU A 48 25.45 -53.89 0.51
C GLU A 48 25.50 -52.69 -0.45
N GLY A 49 26.42 -51.77 -0.20
CA GLY A 49 26.64 -50.61 -1.07
C GLY A 49 25.64 -49.47 -0.79
N GLU A 50 25.32 -48.70 -1.84
CA GLU A 50 24.43 -47.55 -1.75
C GLU A 50 22.96 -47.98 -1.78
N LEU A 51 22.17 -47.49 -0.82
CA LEU A 51 20.73 -47.62 -0.76
C LEU A 51 20.07 -46.27 -1.05
N ASP A 52 19.58 -46.07 -2.28
CA ASP A 52 18.86 -44.85 -2.66
C ASP A 52 17.35 -45.03 -2.54
N LEU A 53 16.77 -44.33 -1.57
CA LEU A 53 15.34 -44.32 -1.29
C LEU A 53 14.66 -43.00 -1.70
N ASN A 54 15.34 -42.12 -2.44
CA ASN A 54 14.76 -40.84 -2.87
C ASN A 54 13.54 -40.99 -3.79
N GLY A 55 13.31 -42.18 -4.36
CA GLY A 55 12.10 -42.51 -5.11
C GLY A 55 10.87 -42.76 -4.24
N PHE A 56 11.01 -42.98 -2.93
CA PHE A 56 9.93 -43.36 -2.02
C PHE A 56 9.32 -42.11 -1.35
N LYS A 57 8.53 -41.35 -2.12
CA LYS A 57 7.98 -40.05 -1.70
C LYS A 57 7.01 -40.13 -0.52
N ASN A 58 6.40 -41.31 -0.32
CA ASN A 58 5.40 -41.54 0.72
C ASN A 58 5.93 -42.32 1.92
N LEU A 59 7.24 -42.55 2.00
CA LEU A 59 7.86 -43.28 3.11
C LEU A 59 7.72 -42.48 4.41
N GLU A 60 7.12 -43.12 5.40
CA GLU A 60 6.83 -42.60 6.75
C GLU A 60 7.66 -43.33 7.82
N ASP A 61 7.95 -44.62 7.63
CA ASP A 61 8.74 -45.45 8.55
C ASP A 61 9.80 -46.24 7.79
N LEU A 62 11.06 -46.04 8.15
CA LEU A 62 12.21 -46.77 7.60
C LEU A 62 12.96 -47.47 8.73
N ALA A 63 13.08 -48.79 8.60
CA ALA A 63 13.83 -49.63 9.52
C ALA A 63 14.84 -50.49 8.75
N ILE A 64 16.12 -50.38 9.07
CA ILE A 64 17.18 -51.25 8.56
C ILE A 64 17.83 -51.90 9.77
N TRP A 65 17.59 -53.19 10.00
CA TRP A 65 17.93 -53.89 11.23
C TRP A 65 18.99 -54.95 10.99
N GLY A 66 19.98 -55.02 11.88
CA GLY A 66 20.92 -56.12 11.96
C GLY A 66 20.25 -57.44 12.36
N ASP A 67 21.06 -58.42 12.72
CA ASP A 67 20.55 -59.74 13.13
C ASP A 67 20.39 -59.91 14.65
N GLY A 68 20.47 -58.82 15.42
CA GLY A 68 20.37 -58.85 16.89
C GLY A 68 21.55 -59.51 17.61
N THR A 69 22.46 -60.17 16.87
CA THR A 69 23.67 -60.82 17.41
C THR A 69 24.95 -60.03 17.15
N GLY A 70 24.82 -58.82 16.59
CA GLY A 70 25.93 -57.93 16.25
C GLY A 70 26.33 -57.95 14.78
N THR A 71 25.67 -58.74 13.92
CA THR A 71 25.85 -58.62 12.47
C THR A 71 24.98 -57.48 11.96
N LEU A 72 25.57 -56.61 11.15
CA LEU A 72 24.98 -55.35 10.71
C LEU A 72 25.03 -55.22 9.19
N HIS A 73 24.14 -54.40 8.63
CA HIS A 73 24.09 -54.20 7.19
C HIS A 73 25.35 -53.45 6.67
N PRO A 74 26.05 -53.98 5.65
CA PRO A 74 27.17 -53.31 5.00
C PRO A 74 26.72 -52.26 3.97
N ILE A 75 25.69 -51.49 4.30
CA ILE A 75 25.26 -50.32 3.54
C ILE A 75 26.24 -49.19 3.83
N ASN A 76 26.84 -48.62 2.78
CA ASN A 76 27.88 -47.60 2.90
C ASN A 76 27.41 -46.19 2.52
N ASN A 77 26.19 -46.07 1.99
CA ASN A 77 25.52 -44.80 1.76
C ASN A 77 24.00 -44.98 1.80
N LEU A 78 23.29 -44.08 2.47
CA LEU A 78 21.83 -44.05 2.54
C LEU A 78 21.33 -42.70 2.03
N LYS A 79 20.56 -42.70 0.95
CA LYS A 79 19.95 -41.48 0.40
C LYS A 79 18.46 -41.45 0.70
N ILE A 80 18.06 -40.50 1.55
CA ILE A 80 16.67 -40.28 1.99
C ILE A 80 16.27 -38.79 1.91
N ASP A 81 17.03 -38.00 1.15
CA ASP A 81 16.88 -36.56 1.01
C ASP A 81 15.51 -36.13 0.46
N ARG A 82 14.81 -37.02 -0.26
CA ARG A 82 13.46 -36.80 -0.80
C ARG A 82 12.35 -37.51 -0.02
N CYS A 83 12.66 -38.16 1.09
CA CYS A 83 11.69 -38.80 1.98
C CYS A 83 11.12 -37.79 3.00
N SER A 84 10.44 -36.74 2.51
CA SER A 84 9.94 -35.63 3.34
C SER A 84 8.80 -36.01 4.30
N LYS A 85 8.20 -37.20 4.11
CA LYS A 85 7.16 -37.75 5.00
C LYS A 85 7.70 -38.63 6.12
N LEU A 86 9.01 -38.89 6.15
CA LEU A 86 9.64 -39.79 7.11
C LEU A 86 9.46 -39.30 8.55
N GLN A 87 8.84 -40.12 9.39
CA GLN A 87 8.55 -39.87 10.80
C GLN A 87 9.41 -40.75 11.71
N LYS A 88 9.68 -41.98 11.30
CA LYS A 88 10.51 -42.92 12.05
C LYS A 88 11.68 -43.38 11.20
N LEU A 89 12.87 -43.28 11.77
CA LEU A 89 14.10 -43.79 11.17
C LEU A 89 14.83 -44.65 12.20
N GLU A 90 14.99 -45.93 11.89
CA GLU A 90 15.74 -46.88 12.69
C GLU A 90 16.81 -47.54 11.82
N ILE A 91 18.09 -47.35 12.16
CA ILE A 91 19.20 -47.84 11.37
C ILE A 91 20.16 -48.63 12.24
N ASP A 92 20.51 -49.82 11.75
CA ASP A 92 21.48 -50.74 12.33
C ASP A 92 22.42 -51.25 11.22
N CYS A 93 23.42 -50.43 10.91
CA CYS A 93 24.35 -50.61 9.78
C CYS A 93 25.79 -50.41 10.25
N THR A 94 26.77 -51.00 9.57
CA THR A 94 28.20 -50.87 9.95
C THR A 94 28.97 -49.79 9.21
N SER A 95 28.58 -49.45 7.98
CA SER A 95 29.60 -49.06 6.99
C SER A 95 29.55 -47.60 6.53
N PHE A 96 28.44 -46.88 6.65
CA PHE A 96 28.40 -45.48 6.20
C PHE A 96 28.92 -44.51 7.28
N ASN A 97 29.64 -43.48 6.84
CA ASN A 97 30.31 -42.52 7.71
C ASN A 97 29.55 -41.21 7.90
N LYS A 98 28.49 -40.97 7.12
CA LYS A 98 27.70 -39.74 7.12
C LYS A 98 26.23 -40.05 6.89
N LEU A 99 25.35 -39.37 7.62
CA LEU A 99 23.90 -39.41 7.44
C LEU A 99 23.37 -37.99 7.21
N ASN A 100 22.57 -37.80 6.17
CA ASN A 100 21.93 -36.52 5.89
C ASN A 100 20.45 -36.58 6.26
N LEU A 101 20.02 -35.74 7.21
CA LEU A 101 18.65 -35.60 7.69
C LEU A 101 18.05 -34.21 7.42
N ASN A 102 18.75 -33.35 6.65
CA ASN A 102 18.36 -31.95 6.42
C ASN A 102 16.93 -31.78 5.90
N SER A 103 16.42 -32.74 5.12
CA SER A 103 15.09 -32.71 4.51
C SER A 103 14.03 -33.47 5.31
N ASN A 104 14.41 -34.19 6.38
CA ASN A 104 13.53 -35.12 7.09
C ASN A 104 12.96 -34.51 8.38
N GLN A 105 12.48 -33.27 8.30
CA GLN A 105 12.01 -32.48 9.45
C GLN A 105 10.80 -33.09 10.20
N LYS A 106 10.12 -34.07 9.60
CA LYS A 106 9.00 -34.79 10.22
C LYS A 106 9.41 -35.93 11.14
N ILE A 107 10.71 -36.26 11.22
CA ILE A 107 11.18 -37.33 12.10
C ILE A 107 10.81 -37.00 13.55
N THR A 108 10.05 -37.91 14.17
CA THR A 108 9.69 -37.91 15.60
C THR A 108 10.53 -38.94 16.37
N THR A 109 10.99 -40.00 15.69
CA THR A 109 11.81 -41.06 16.28
C THR A 109 13.04 -41.31 15.43
N LEU A 110 14.22 -41.09 16.01
CA LEU A 110 15.51 -41.41 15.40
C LEU A 110 16.25 -42.40 16.29
N ILE A 111 16.47 -43.61 15.76
CA ILE A 111 17.21 -44.67 16.41
C ILE A 111 18.37 -45.06 15.49
N ILE A 112 19.59 -44.86 15.95
CA ILE A 112 20.81 -45.21 15.24
C ILE A 112 21.59 -46.14 16.15
N ARG A 113 21.75 -47.39 15.71
CA ARG A 113 22.46 -48.45 16.42
C ARG A 113 23.49 -49.08 15.49
N GLY A 114 24.51 -49.71 16.05
CA GLY A 114 25.52 -50.44 15.26
C GLY A 114 26.40 -49.60 14.31
N CYS A 115 26.12 -48.30 14.15
CA CYS A 115 26.78 -47.40 13.20
C CYS A 115 28.15 -46.94 13.70
N ILE A 116 29.08 -47.88 13.85
CA ILE A 116 30.42 -47.68 14.43
C ILE A 116 31.31 -46.73 13.60
N ASN A 117 31.06 -46.62 12.29
CA ASN A 117 31.83 -45.77 11.39
C ASN A 117 31.19 -44.40 11.14
N LEU A 118 29.98 -44.16 11.68
CA LEU A 118 29.26 -42.90 11.50
C LEU A 118 29.98 -41.77 12.22
N GLN A 119 30.44 -40.78 11.47
CA GLN A 119 31.19 -39.62 11.99
C GLN A 119 30.31 -38.38 12.09
N LYS A 120 29.25 -38.27 11.27
CA LYS A 120 28.43 -37.05 11.19
C LYS A 120 26.98 -37.35 10.86
N ILE A 121 26.06 -36.68 11.56
CA ILE A 121 24.64 -36.60 11.21
C ILE A 121 24.33 -35.13 10.88
N GLU A 122 24.10 -34.82 9.62
CA GLU A 122 23.75 -33.47 9.17
C GLU A 122 22.25 -33.22 9.30
N GLY A 123 21.87 -32.05 9.82
CA GLY A 123 20.46 -31.68 9.95
C GLY A 123 19.77 -32.28 11.17
N LEU A 124 20.51 -32.90 12.10
CA LEU A 124 19.96 -33.40 13.36
C LEU A 124 19.35 -32.25 14.19
N GLU A 125 20.00 -31.09 14.18
CA GLU A 125 19.53 -29.84 14.80
C GLU A 125 18.26 -29.25 14.14
N LYS A 126 17.88 -29.76 12.96
CA LYS A 126 16.69 -29.33 12.21
C LYS A 126 15.46 -30.20 12.48
N LEU A 127 15.61 -31.30 13.23
CA LEU A 127 14.51 -32.22 13.55
C LEU A 127 13.59 -31.64 14.62
N SER A 128 12.83 -30.62 14.27
CA SER A 128 11.99 -29.87 15.20
C SER A 128 10.89 -30.71 15.87
N ASN A 129 10.50 -31.83 15.28
CA ASN A 129 9.46 -32.73 15.79
C ASN A 129 10.02 -33.94 16.56
N LEU A 130 11.34 -34.02 16.78
CA LEU A 130 11.98 -35.15 17.43
C LEU A 130 11.47 -35.31 18.87
N GLN A 131 10.95 -36.50 19.18
CA GLN A 131 10.40 -36.90 20.48
C GLN A 131 11.26 -37.98 21.15
N ASN A 132 11.81 -38.89 20.33
CA ASN A 132 12.64 -40.00 20.75
C ASN A 132 13.96 -40.01 19.98
N LEU A 133 15.07 -40.02 20.70
CA LEU A 133 16.41 -40.07 20.16
C LEU A 133 17.22 -41.13 20.88
N ASP A 134 17.71 -42.11 20.13
CA ASP A 134 18.64 -43.11 20.60
C ASP A 134 19.79 -43.25 19.61
N ILE A 135 21.00 -42.80 19.98
CA ILE A 135 22.19 -42.94 19.15
C ILE A 135 23.23 -43.81 19.88
N TRP A 136 23.10 -45.12 19.72
CA TRP A 136 24.10 -46.08 20.17
C TRP A 136 25.31 -46.02 19.19
N PRO A 137 26.56 -45.79 19.66
CA PRO A 137 27.12 -46.32 20.89
C PRO A 137 27.31 -45.38 22.10
N GLN A 138 26.72 -44.19 22.18
CA GLN A 138 27.06 -43.28 23.32
C GLN A 138 26.77 -43.87 24.71
N ASN A 139 25.92 -44.92 24.81
CA ASN A 139 25.65 -45.70 26.02
C ASN A 139 26.23 -47.14 26.00
N SER A 140 27.19 -47.45 25.12
CA SER A 140 27.84 -48.77 24.98
C SER A 140 29.14 -48.87 25.78
N LYS A 141 29.59 -50.09 26.05
CA LYS A 141 30.97 -50.36 26.52
C LYS A 141 32.05 -49.91 25.51
N ILE A 142 31.70 -49.75 24.23
CA ILE A 142 32.57 -49.22 23.16
C ILE A 142 31.88 -48.01 22.52
N PRO A 143 32.04 -46.79 23.05
CA PRO A 143 31.43 -45.58 22.50
C PRO A 143 31.97 -45.28 21.09
N ASN A 144 31.11 -44.80 20.17
CA ASN A 144 31.58 -44.21 18.92
C ASN A 144 32.13 -42.82 19.23
N THR A 145 33.42 -42.77 19.55
CA THR A 145 34.15 -41.54 19.88
C THR A 145 34.33 -40.60 18.69
N LYS A 146 34.06 -41.07 17.46
CA LYS A 146 34.22 -40.29 16.22
C LYS A 146 32.95 -39.55 15.81
N LEU A 147 31.79 -39.92 16.37
CA LEU A 147 30.52 -39.31 16.02
C LEU A 147 30.42 -37.89 16.58
N GLN A 148 30.38 -36.91 15.69
CA GLN A 148 30.08 -35.53 16.01
C GLN A 148 28.57 -35.30 15.86
N ILE A 149 27.93 -34.98 16.98
CA ILE A 149 26.54 -34.51 17.03
C ILE A 149 26.50 -33.12 17.67
N PRO A 150 25.52 -32.28 17.29
CA PRO A 150 25.47 -30.88 17.74
C PRO A 150 25.11 -30.71 19.22
N PHE A 151 24.81 -31.80 19.93
CA PHE A 151 24.40 -31.78 21.33
C PHE A 151 24.68 -33.11 22.03
N CYS A 152 24.72 -33.13 23.36
CA CYS A 152 24.85 -34.37 24.13
C CYS A 152 23.58 -35.23 24.07
N GLN A 153 23.68 -36.55 23.90
CA GLN A 153 22.50 -37.43 23.90
C GLN A 153 21.75 -37.43 25.24
N SER A 154 22.38 -37.17 26.40
CA SER A 154 21.65 -37.14 27.67
C SER A 154 20.75 -35.90 27.83
N ASN A 155 21.11 -34.79 27.18
CA ASN A 155 20.42 -33.49 27.32
C ASN A 155 19.84 -32.96 26.00
N TRP A 156 19.73 -33.80 24.97
CA TRP A 156 19.36 -33.39 23.62
C TRP A 156 18.04 -32.59 23.56
N LYS A 157 17.05 -32.92 24.39
CA LYS A 157 15.76 -32.21 24.41
C LYS A 157 15.93 -30.74 24.78
N LEU A 158 16.75 -30.47 25.79
CA LEU A 158 17.03 -29.10 26.25
C LEU A 158 17.84 -28.34 25.20
N GLU A 159 18.89 -28.97 24.66
CA GLU A 159 19.77 -28.34 23.67
C GLU A 159 19.06 -28.05 22.35
N LEU A 160 18.24 -29.00 21.86
CA LEU A 160 17.39 -28.80 20.68
C LEU A 160 16.34 -27.71 20.93
N GLY A 161 15.79 -27.63 22.14
CA GLY A 161 14.93 -26.52 22.57
C GLY A 161 15.62 -25.16 22.45
N ARG A 162 16.86 -25.03 22.96
CA ARG A 162 17.68 -23.82 22.83
C ARG A 162 17.97 -23.46 21.37
N ILE A 163 18.28 -24.45 20.53
CA ILE A 163 18.54 -24.24 19.10
C ILE A 163 17.29 -23.66 18.41
N LYS A 164 16.09 -24.18 18.71
CA LYS A 164 14.82 -23.66 18.18
C LYS A 164 14.60 -22.21 18.61
N GLU A 165 14.82 -21.92 19.89
CA GLU A 165 14.66 -20.56 20.42
C GLU A 165 15.63 -19.58 19.73
N ILE A 166 16.89 -19.98 19.54
CA ILE A 166 17.89 -19.19 18.80
C ILE A 166 17.44 -18.97 17.35
N GLN A 167 16.87 -19.97 16.67
CA GLN A 167 16.35 -19.81 15.30
C GLN A 167 15.21 -18.79 15.25
N ILE A 168 14.25 -18.89 16.16
CA ILE A 168 13.13 -17.94 16.28
C ILE A 168 13.65 -16.52 16.55
N LEU A 169 14.62 -16.37 17.45
CA LEU A 169 15.23 -15.07 17.74
C LEU A 169 15.97 -14.50 16.53
N LYS A 170 16.72 -15.33 15.78
CA LYS A 170 17.38 -14.91 14.54
C LYS A 170 16.39 -14.39 13.50
N GLU A 171 15.26 -15.07 13.30
CA GLU A 171 14.21 -14.62 12.38
C GLU A 171 13.62 -13.27 12.81
N LYS A 172 13.36 -13.11 14.12
CA LYS A 172 12.87 -11.83 14.67
C LYS A 172 13.88 -10.69 14.47
N VAL A 173 15.17 -10.94 14.73
CA VAL A 173 16.24 -9.96 14.52
C VAL A 173 16.30 -9.53 13.05
N ASN A 174 16.25 -10.50 12.12
CA ASN A 174 16.30 -10.22 10.69
C ASN A 174 15.09 -9.38 10.22
N LYS A 175 13.90 -9.66 10.75
CA LYS A 175 12.69 -8.85 10.48
C LYS A 175 12.85 -7.41 11.00
N ASN A 176 13.41 -7.24 12.19
CA ASN A 176 13.65 -5.91 12.76
C ASN A 176 14.68 -5.13 11.94
N GLU A 177 15.74 -5.78 11.47
CA GLU A 177 16.75 -5.17 10.59
C GLU A 177 16.15 -4.66 9.28
N GLN A 178 15.24 -5.44 8.67
CA GLN A 178 14.51 -5.01 7.48
C GLN A 178 13.66 -3.76 7.75
N GLN A 179 12.92 -3.72 8.86
CA GLN A 179 12.12 -2.56 9.24
C GLN A 179 12.98 -1.32 9.49
N LEU A 180 14.14 -1.48 10.13
CA LEU A 180 15.09 -0.39 10.37
C LEU A 180 15.60 0.20 9.05
N ASN A 181 15.94 -0.65 8.08
CA ASN A 181 16.38 -0.22 6.76
C ASN A 181 15.30 0.56 5.99
N GLU A 182 14.03 0.17 6.12
CA GLU A 182 12.92 0.93 5.54
C GLU A 182 12.72 2.30 6.20
N LEU A 183 12.84 2.36 7.54
CA LEU A 183 12.76 3.62 8.27
C LEU A 183 13.90 4.56 7.88
N ALA A 184 15.13 4.05 7.74
CA ALA A 184 16.27 4.84 7.28
C ALA A 184 16.03 5.47 5.88
N LYS A 185 15.45 4.71 4.95
CA LYS A 185 15.07 5.24 3.62
C LYS A 185 14.01 6.35 3.71
N LYS A 186 13.02 6.20 4.61
CA LYS A 186 11.99 7.23 4.83
C LYS A 186 12.60 8.51 5.41
N ILE A 187 13.50 8.38 6.38
CA ILE A 187 14.22 9.52 6.99
C ILE A 187 14.97 10.29 5.90
N HIS A 188 15.75 9.60 5.06
CA HIS A 188 16.50 10.26 3.99
C HIS A 188 15.61 11.04 3.00
N SER A 189 14.44 10.48 2.65
CA SER A 189 13.44 11.17 1.81
C SER A 189 12.87 12.43 2.49
N LEU A 190 12.68 12.39 3.81
CA LEU A 190 12.22 13.54 4.58
C LEU A 190 13.30 14.62 4.68
N GLU A 191 14.56 14.25 4.89
CA GLU A 191 15.70 15.17 4.91
C GLU A 191 15.85 15.93 3.59
N GLU A 192 15.70 15.23 2.46
CA GLU A 192 15.74 15.87 1.13
C GLU A 192 14.56 16.84 0.89
N LYS A 193 13.38 16.52 1.42
CA LYS A 193 12.23 17.44 1.38
C LYS A 193 12.45 18.66 2.26
N ASP A 194 13.00 18.46 3.46
CA ASP A 194 13.30 19.56 4.38
C ASP A 194 14.28 20.55 3.76
N LYS A 195 15.37 20.04 3.17
CA LYS A 195 16.35 20.87 2.44
C LYS A 195 15.72 21.70 1.32
N LYS A 196 14.79 21.12 0.54
CA LYS A 196 14.05 21.86 -0.51
C LYS A 196 13.12 22.93 0.08
N ASN A 197 12.50 22.64 1.22
CA ASN A 197 11.64 23.61 1.90
C ASN A 197 12.46 24.77 2.47
N GLN A 198 13.62 24.50 3.08
CA GLN A 198 14.54 25.54 3.56
C GLN A 198 14.97 26.48 2.42
N GLN A 199 15.29 25.95 1.24
CA GLN A 199 15.62 26.78 0.07
C GLN A 199 14.46 27.67 -0.38
N LYS A 200 13.22 27.16 -0.34
CA LYS A 200 12.03 27.96 -0.68
C LYS A 200 11.77 29.06 0.34
N ILE A 201 11.94 28.77 1.64
CA ILE A 201 11.80 29.76 2.71
C ILE A 201 12.79 30.91 2.47
N HIS A 202 14.06 30.59 2.22
CA HIS A 202 15.07 31.61 1.95
C HIS A 202 14.72 32.52 0.74
N SER A 203 14.17 31.94 -0.35
CA SER A 203 13.73 32.73 -1.49
C SER A 203 12.53 33.65 -1.18
N LEU A 204 11.62 33.20 -0.32
CA LEU A 204 10.47 34.00 0.11
C LEU A 204 10.90 35.14 1.03
N GLU A 205 11.85 34.90 1.93
CA GLU A 205 12.43 35.92 2.82
C GLU A 205 13.08 37.05 2.00
N GLU A 206 13.87 36.73 0.98
CA GLU A 206 14.47 37.74 0.09
C GLU A 206 13.41 38.57 -0.67
N LYS A 207 12.32 37.93 -1.12
CA LYS A 207 11.19 38.64 -1.75
C LYS A 207 10.46 39.54 -0.78
N ALA A 208 10.25 39.10 0.47
CA ALA A 208 9.61 39.90 1.51
C ALA A 208 10.42 41.16 1.80
N LYS A 209 11.74 41.03 1.99
CA LYS A 209 12.65 42.16 2.20
C LYS A 209 12.62 43.18 1.06
N LYS A 210 12.56 42.71 -0.19
CA LYS A 210 12.42 43.59 -1.37
C LYS A 210 11.07 44.33 -1.38
N ASN A 211 10.00 43.66 -0.94
CA ASN A 211 8.69 44.29 -0.86
C ASN A 211 8.61 45.31 0.28
N GLU A 212 9.21 45.04 1.44
CA GLU A 212 9.32 46.01 2.53
C GLU A 212 10.00 47.31 2.07
N GLN A 213 11.11 47.20 1.34
CA GLN A 213 11.79 48.38 0.76
C GLN A 213 10.90 49.17 -0.19
N LYS A 214 10.08 48.50 -1.01
CA LYS A 214 9.13 49.17 -1.92
C LYS A 214 8.02 49.87 -1.16
N ILE A 215 7.49 49.24 -0.11
CA ILE A 215 6.46 49.83 0.75
C ILE A 215 7.00 51.12 1.37
N HIS A 216 8.21 51.08 1.93
CA HIS A 216 8.84 52.26 2.52
C HIS A 216 8.95 53.44 1.52
N SER A 217 9.39 53.17 0.29
CA SER A 217 9.46 54.20 -0.76
C SER A 217 8.09 54.76 -1.17
N LEU A 218 7.05 53.93 -1.17
CA LEU A 218 5.69 54.37 -1.46
C LEU A 218 5.11 55.22 -0.32
N GLU A 219 5.38 54.87 0.93
CA GLU A 219 5.00 55.65 2.11
C GLU A 219 5.63 57.04 2.09
N GLU A 220 6.92 57.15 1.76
CA GLU A 220 7.59 58.45 1.60
C GLU A 220 6.92 59.32 0.53
N LYS A 221 6.56 58.74 -0.62
CA LYS A 221 5.86 59.45 -1.70
C LYS A 221 4.45 59.86 -1.28
N ALA A 222 3.72 59.01 -0.59
CA ALA A 222 2.38 59.31 -0.10
C ALA A 222 2.41 60.49 0.89
N ASN A 223 3.35 60.49 1.83
CA ASN A 223 3.54 61.59 2.79
C ASN A 223 3.86 62.91 2.08
N LYS A 224 4.73 62.87 1.05
CA LYS A 224 5.03 64.05 0.24
C LYS A 224 3.79 64.59 -0.48
N ASN A 225 3.00 63.70 -1.08
CA ASN A 225 1.77 64.10 -1.76
C ASN A 225 0.74 64.67 -0.77
N GLU A 226 0.61 64.08 0.41
CA GLU A 226 -0.28 64.59 1.47
C GLU A 226 0.12 66.01 1.88
N GLN A 227 1.43 66.28 2.04
CA GLN A 227 1.93 67.60 2.36
C GLN A 227 1.62 68.62 1.25
N GLN A 228 1.83 68.25 -0.02
CA GLN A 228 1.47 69.09 -1.16
C GLN A 228 -0.04 69.38 -1.23
N LEU A 229 -0.88 68.40 -0.93
CA LEU A 229 -2.35 68.61 -0.88
C LEU A 229 -2.74 69.57 0.24
N LYS A 230 -2.11 69.50 1.41
CA LYS A 230 -2.33 70.46 2.51
C LYS A 230 -1.94 71.88 2.09
N GLU A 231 -0.81 72.04 1.40
CA GLU A 231 -0.37 73.33 0.86
C GLU A 231 -1.37 73.89 -0.17
N ILE A 232 -1.83 73.07 -1.12
CA ILE A 232 -2.85 73.46 -2.11
C ILE A 232 -4.17 73.83 -1.42
N ALA A 233 -4.62 73.05 -0.43
CA ALA A 233 -5.83 73.35 0.32
C ALA A 233 -5.75 74.72 1.02
N ASN A 234 -4.60 75.04 1.63
CA ASN A 234 -4.35 76.33 2.26
C ASN A 234 -4.29 77.49 1.23
N MET A 235 -3.86 77.23 0.00
CA MET A 235 -3.82 78.24 -1.07
C MET A 235 -5.20 78.54 -1.68
N ILE A 236 -6.10 77.58 -1.74
CA ILE A 236 -7.40 77.71 -2.44
C ILE A 236 -8.47 78.40 -1.58
N SER A 237 -8.30 78.58 -0.26
CA SER A 237 -9.23 79.39 0.53
C SER A 237 -8.74 79.76 1.94
N PRO A 238 -8.80 81.05 2.33
CA PRO A 238 -9.06 81.39 3.72
C PRO A 238 -10.56 81.26 4.06
N ASN A 239 -11.50 81.24 3.10
CA ASN A 239 -12.92 81.43 3.45
C ASN A 239 -14.01 80.97 2.44
N ILE A 240 -13.89 79.79 1.80
CA ILE A 240 -15.05 79.16 1.13
C ILE A 240 -15.28 77.75 1.68
N THR A 241 -16.46 77.54 2.27
CA THR A 241 -16.93 76.24 2.72
C THR A 241 -17.46 75.45 1.51
N ILE A 242 -16.63 74.56 0.95
CA ILE A 242 -17.09 73.60 -0.06
C ILE A 242 -17.89 72.51 0.65
N ASP A 243 -19.21 72.48 0.41
CA ASP A 243 -20.06 71.39 0.86
C ASP A 243 -19.82 70.15 -0.01
N LEU A 244 -18.90 69.29 0.46
CA LEU A 244 -18.56 68.01 -0.17
C LEU A 244 -19.79 67.09 -0.34
N ASP A 245 -20.83 67.24 0.48
CA ASP A 245 -22.06 66.45 0.33
C ASP A 245 -22.82 66.88 -0.91
N LYS A 246 -22.89 68.18 -1.19
CA LYS A 246 -23.56 68.73 -2.38
C LYS A 246 -22.86 68.31 -3.68
N LEU A 247 -21.53 68.27 -3.67
CA LEU A 247 -20.75 67.77 -4.79
C LEU A 247 -20.96 66.26 -5.02
N LYS A 248 -20.96 65.45 -3.96
CA LYS A 248 -21.26 64.00 -4.05
C LYS A 248 -22.66 63.74 -4.61
N GLN A 249 -23.65 64.54 -4.22
CA GLN A 249 -25.02 64.43 -4.73
C GLN A 249 -25.11 64.75 -6.23
N GLU A 250 -24.43 65.80 -6.69
CA GLU A 250 -24.45 66.18 -8.10
C GLU A 250 -23.74 65.15 -8.99
N ILE A 251 -22.63 64.57 -8.52
CA ILE A 251 -21.95 63.45 -9.21
C ILE A 251 -22.86 62.23 -9.31
N ALA A 252 -23.58 61.89 -8.23
CA ALA A 252 -24.53 60.79 -8.24
C ALA A 252 -25.69 61.04 -9.22
N ARG A 253 -26.20 62.29 -9.29
CA ARG A 253 -27.26 62.69 -10.23
C ARG A 253 -26.83 62.57 -11.68
N LEU A 254 -25.63 63.06 -12.02
CA LEU A 254 -25.10 62.97 -13.39
C LEU A 254 -24.86 61.52 -13.81
N THR A 255 -24.30 60.70 -12.90
CA THR A 255 -24.10 59.27 -13.15
C THR A 255 -25.43 58.55 -13.37
N LEU A 256 -26.49 58.87 -12.63
CA LEU A 256 -27.82 58.31 -12.84
C LEU A 256 -28.41 58.66 -14.21
N ASN A 257 -28.23 59.90 -14.68
CA ASN A 257 -28.70 60.32 -16.00
C ASN A 257 -28.02 59.54 -17.14
N GLU A 258 -26.82 59.03 -16.92
CA GLU A 258 -26.09 58.23 -17.89
C GLU A 258 -26.47 56.74 -17.82
N LEU A 259 -26.52 56.16 -16.61
CA LEU A 259 -26.72 54.72 -16.43
C LEU A 259 -28.17 54.28 -16.65
N VAL A 260 -29.17 55.12 -16.34
CA VAL A 260 -30.59 54.76 -16.48
C VAL A 260 -30.97 54.49 -17.95
N PRO A 261 -30.65 55.37 -18.92
CA PRO A 261 -30.89 55.08 -20.33
C PRO A 261 -30.14 53.83 -20.82
N GLN A 262 -28.91 53.59 -20.34
CA GLN A 262 -28.14 52.40 -20.70
C GLN A 262 -28.80 51.11 -20.19
N ALA A 263 -29.32 51.11 -18.96
CA ALA A 263 -30.04 49.97 -18.39
C ALA A 263 -31.33 49.68 -19.15
N GLN A 264 -32.07 50.72 -19.52
CA GLN A 264 -33.29 50.59 -20.33
C GLN A 264 -32.98 49.99 -21.71
N LYS A 265 -31.94 50.48 -22.39
CA LYS A 265 -31.50 49.96 -23.69
C LYS A 265 -31.12 48.48 -23.59
N LYS A 266 -30.27 48.11 -22.62
CA LYS A 266 -29.85 46.72 -22.38
C LYS A 266 -31.03 45.81 -22.04
N LYS A 267 -32.01 46.32 -21.29
CA LYS A 267 -33.24 45.58 -20.97
C LYS A 267 -34.03 45.26 -22.23
N SER A 268 -34.23 46.24 -23.12
CA SER A 268 -34.92 46.01 -24.40
C SER A 268 -34.16 45.05 -25.31
N GLU A 269 -32.83 45.13 -25.37
CA GLU A 269 -31.98 44.20 -26.13
C GLU A 269 -32.10 42.77 -25.60
N LEU A 270 -32.07 42.59 -24.27
CA LEU A 270 -32.22 41.29 -23.64
C LEU A 270 -33.64 40.73 -23.85
N GLU A 271 -34.69 41.55 -23.74
CA GLU A 271 -36.07 41.14 -24.01
C GLU A 271 -36.23 40.63 -25.45
N GLN A 272 -35.60 41.30 -26.42
CA GLN A 272 -35.56 40.85 -27.81
C GLN A 272 -34.86 39.48 -27.94
N GLN A 273 -33.66 39.32 -27.37
CA GLN A 273 -32.92 38.07 -27.41
C GLN A 273 -33.68 36.90 -26.75
N ILE A 274 -34.41 37.17 -25.66
CA ILE A 274 -35.26 36.17 -24.99
C ILE A 274 -36.39 35.73 -25.91
N ASN A 275 -37.04 36.67 -26.60
CA ASN A 275 -38.12 36.36 -27.54
C ASN A 275 -37.61 35.55 -28.72
N ASP A 276 -36.45 35.92 -29.27
CA ASP A 276 -35.81 35.18 -30.36
C ASP A 276 -35.45 33.74 -29.93
N ALA A 277 -34.89 33.57 -28.73
CA ALA A 277 -34.60 32.24 -28.17
C ALA A 277 -35.88 31.43 -27.91
N LYS A 278 -36.95 32.05 -27.42
CA LYS A 278 -38.25 31.40 -27.22
C LYS A 278 -38.91 30.99 -28.55
N ASN A 279 -38.67 31.70 -29.64
CA ASN A 279 -39.22 31.35 -30.95
C ASN A 279 -38.51 30.15 -31.59
N LYS A 280 -37.28 29.84 -31.16
CA LYS A 280 -36.48 28.69 -31.65
C LYS A 280 -36.76 27.38 -30.92
N VAL A 281 -37.57 27.37 -29.85
CA VAL A 281 -37.81 26.18 -29.01
C VAL A 281 -39.30 25.85 -28.89
N GLU A 282 -39.62 24.56 -28.77
CA GLU A 282 -41.00 24.08 -28.60
C GLU A 282 -41.57 24.35 -27.19
N GLY A 283 -42.91 24.32 -27.07
CA GLY A 283 -43.68 24.92 -25.97
C GLY A 283 -43.15 24.73 -24.54
N SER A 284 -42.79 23.50 -24.15
CA SER A 284 -42.28 23.20 -22.79
C SER A 284 -40.91 23.84 -22.50
N PHE A 285 -40.07 24.03 -23.52
CA PHE A 285 -38.74 24.64 -23.39
C PHE A 285 -38.79 26.17 -23.24
N LYS A 286 -39.85 26.83 -23.73
CA LYS A 286 -40.03 28.29 -23.56
C LYS A 286 -40.12 28.69 -22.08
N ASN A 287 -40.72 27.85 -21.25
CA ASN A 287 -40.81 28.05 -19.81
C ASN A 287 -39.46 27.86 -19.11
N ILE A 288 -38.63 26.93 -19.61
CA ILE A 288 -37.30 26.66 -19.07
C ILE A 288 -36.36 27.87 -19.29
N ILE A 289 -36.47 28.60 -20.40
CA ILE A 289 -35.74 29.86 -20.62
C ILE A 289 -36.09 30.91 -19.54
N GLY A 290 -37.37 31.01 -19.16
CA GLY A 290 -37.81 31.89 -18.08
C GLY A 290 -37.20 31.50 -16.74
N LEU A 291 -37.28 30.21 -16.39
CA LEU A 291 -36.71 29.66 -15.16
C LEU A 291 -35.19 29.82 -15.09
N LEU A 292 -34.48 29.62 -16.20
CA LEU A 292 -33.03 29.83 -16.30
C LEU A 292 -32.64 31.26 -15.88
N LEU A 293 -33.33 32.27 -16.43
CA LEU A 293 -33.01 33.67 -16.18
C LEU A 293 -33.44 34.14 -14.79
N GLU A 294 -34.51 33.58 -14.23
CA GLU A 294 -34.92 33.82 -12.84
C GLU A 294 -33.95 33.18 -11.84
N THR A 295 -33.54 31.94 -12.07
CA THR A 295 -32.57 31.25 -11.22
C THR A 295 -31.21 31.95 -11.27
N GLN A 296 -30.77 32.41 -12.45
CA GLN A 296 -29.57 33.25 -12.56
C GLN A 296 -29.68 34.55 -11.74
N LYS A 297 -30.85 35.19 -11.72
CA LYS A 297 -31.09 36.37 -10.88
C LYS A 297 -30.97 36.05 -9.39
N LYS A 298 -31.47 34.90 -8.94
CA LYS A 298 -31.38 34.44 -7.54
C LYS A 298 -29.94 34.17 -7.12
N ILE A 299 -29.12 33.56 -7.99
CA ILE A 299 -27.68 33.30 -7.71
C ILE A 299 -26.94 34.58 -7.37
N LEU A 300 -27.21 35.67 -8.08
CA LEU A 300 -26.53 36.95 -7.91
C LEU A 300 -26.96 37.72 -6.64
N GLY A 301 -28.07 37.32 -6.01
CA GLY A 301 -28.57 37.90 -4.77
C GLY A 301 -28.39 37.00 -3.53
N GLU A 302 -27.89 35.78 -3.71
CA GLU A 302 -27.71 34.80 -2.64
C GLU A 302 -26.28 34.83 -2.10
N ASN A 303 -26.14 34.91 -0.77
CA ASN A 303 -24.84 34.98 -0.11
C ASN A 303 -24.48 33.67 0.63
N ASP A 304 -25.42 32.72 0.73
CA ASP A 304 -25.19 31.41 1.34
C ASP A 304 -24.56 30.42 0.32
N PRO A 305 -23.29 29.99 0.50
CA PRO A 305 -22.58 29.15 -0.47
C PRO A 305 -23.29 27.81 -0.81
N PRO A 306 -23.84 27.05 0.16
CA PRO A 306 -24.70 25.90 -0.12
C PRO A 306 -25.88 26.17 -1.06
N VAL A 307 -26.60 27.27 -0.84
CA VAL A 307 -27.77 27.64 -1.67
C VAL A 307 -27.32 28.09 -3.07
N GLN A 308 -26.19 28.81 -3.15
CA GLN A 308 -25.59 29.20 -4.42
C GLN A 308 -25.15 27.99 -5.25
N ALA A 309 -24.53 26.98 -4.62
CA ALA A 309 -24.14 25.74 -5.29
C ALA A 309 -25.37 24.97 -5.81
N GLN A 310 -26.45 24.93 -5.04
CA GLN A 310 -27.71 24.32 -5.46
C GLN A 310 -28.33 25.04 -6.66
N LEU A 311 -28.42 26.37 -6.63
CA LEU A 311 -28.95 27.18 -7.73
C LEU A 311 -28.08 27.08 -8.99
N THR A 312 -26.75 27.02 -8.82
CA THR A 312 -25.80 26.79 -9.93
C THR A 312 -26.02 25.41 -10.57
N GLY A 313 -26.28 24.38 -9.75
CA GLY A 313 -26.68 23.06 -10.23
C GLY A 313 -27.98 23.09 -11.06
N GLN A 314 -28.97 23.89 -10.64
CA GLN A 314 -30.23 24.08 -11.38
C GLN A 314 -30.00 24.80 -12.72
N VAL A 315 -29.19 25.86 -12.75
CA VAL A 315 -28.82 26.55 -14.00
C VAL A 315 -28.14 25.59 -14.98
N ASN A 316 -27.20 24.77 -14.52
CA ASN A 316 -26.53 23.78 -15.37
C ASN A 316 -27.49 22.72 -15.92
N ALA A 317 -28.49 22.30 -15.13
CA ALA A 317 -29.53 21.39 -15.59
C ALA A 317 -30.41 22.04 -16.68
N TYR A 318 -30.83 23.30 -16.49
CA TYR A 318 -31.59 24.03 -17.51
C TYR A 318 -30.79 24.28 -18.79
N LEU A 319 -29.50 24.61 -18.68
CA LEU A 319 -28.60 24.74 -19.83
C LEU A 319 -28.50 23.43 -20.61
N SER A 320 -28.26 22.31 -19.92
CA SER A 320 -28.16 20.98 -20.55
C SER A 320 -29.42 20.59 -21.33
N VAL A 321 -30.60 20.98 -20.82
CA VAL A 321 -31.89 20.71 -21.47
C VAL A 321 -32.12 21.63 -22.68
N LEU A 322 -31.62 22.87 -22.64
CA LEU A 322 -31.76 23.83 -23.74
C LEU A 322 -30.71 23.66 -24.85
N GLU A 323 -29.56 23.06 -24.56
CA GLU A 323 -28.48 22.78 -25.52
C GLU A 323 -28.90 21.86 -26.69
N GLY A 324 -30.03 21.17 -26.58
CA GLY A 324 -30.61 20.40 -27.70
C GLY A 324 -31.28 21.25 -28.78
N ASN A 325 -31.61 22.52 -28.48
CA ASN A 325 -32.34 23.42 -29.40
C ASN A 325 -31.69 24.80 -29.57
N LEU A 326 -30.85 25.22 -28.62
CA LEU A 326 -30.12 26.49 -28.65
C LEU A 326 -28.62 26.23 -28.54
N SER A 327 -27.81 27.01 -29.25
CA SER A 327 -26.36 26.86 -29.15
C SER A 327 -25.85 27.31 -27.77
N LYS A 328 -24.75 26.68 -27.33
CA LYS A 328 -24.03 27.10 -26.11
C LYS A 328 -23.68 28.59 -26.12
N GLN A 329 -23.34 29.13 -27.28
CA GLN A 329 -23.00 30.54 -27.43
C GLN A 329 -24.21 31.45 -27.23
N GLU A 330 -25.40 31.09 -27.73
CA GLU A 330 -26.64 31.85 -27.50
C GLU A 330 -27.07 31.81 -26.03
N LEU A 331 -26.96 30.65 -25.39
CA LEU A 331 -27.31 30.48 -23.97
C LEU A 331 -26.35 31.26 -23.06
N GLN A 332 -25.05 31.23 -23.35
CA GLN A 332 -24.06 32.00 -22.60
C GLN A 332 -24.27 33.51 -22.79
N ALA A 333 -24.56 33.96 -24.02
CA ALA A 333 -24.82 35.37 -24.29
C ALA A 333 -26.03 35.89 -23.50
N LEU A 334 -27.11 35.10 -23.40
CA LEU A 334 -28.30 35.44 -22.60
C LEU A 334 -27.97 35.56 -21.10
N LEU A 335 -27.18 34.63 -20.56
CA LEU A 335 -26.78 34.65 -19.15
C LEU A 335 -25.83 35.80 -18.82
N ASP A 336 -24.88 36.09 -19.71
CA ASP A 336 -23.93 37.19 -19.56
C ASP A 336 -24.64 38.54 -19.60
N GLU A 337 -25.55 38.73 -20.56
CA GLU A 337 -26.28 39.99 -20.69
C GLU A 337 -27.28 40.18 -19.55
N LYS A 338 -27.92 39.11 -19.07
CA LYS A 338 -28.73 39.11 -17.84
C LYS A 338 -27.92 39.52 -16.61
N THR A 339 -26.69 39.01 -16.48
CA THR A 339 -25.80 39.32 -15.36
C THR A 339 -25.37 40.78 -15.38
N LYS A 340 -24.98 41.30 -16.55
CA LYS A 340 -24.64 42.72 -16.75
C LYS A 340 -25.81 43.65 -16.40
N LEU A 341 -27.02 43.30 -16.83
CA LEU A 341 -28.22 44.10 -16.53
C LEU A 341 -28.48 44.16 -15.02
N ILE A 342 -28.40 43.02 -14.31
CA ILE A 342 -28.61 42.97 -12.85
C ILE A 342 -27.57 43.81 -12.11
N GLN A 343 -26.31 43.77 -12.53
CA GLN A 343 -25.25 44.57 -11.93
C GLN A 343 -25.48 46.07 -12.13
N LEU A 344 -25.92 46.46 -13.33
CA LEU A 344 -26.25 47.84 -13.66
C LEU A 344 -27.48 48.35 -12.89
N GLU A 345 -28.52 47.52 -12.75
CA GLU A 345 -29.70 47.81 -11.91
C GLU A 345 -29.30 48.02 -10.44
N LYS A 346 -28.39 47.19 -9.91
CA LYS A 346 -27.86 47.32 -8.54
C LYS A 346 -27.10 48.64 -8.34
N GLN A 347 -26.25 49.02 -9.29
CA GLN A 347 -25.52 50.30 -9.25
C GLN A 347 -26.47 51.51 -9.26
N ILE A 348 -27.51 51.46 -10.09
CA ILE A 348 -28.54 52.50 -10.14
C ILE A 348 -29.27 52.61 -8.80
N ASP A 349 -29.63 51.50 -8.17
CA ASP A 349 -30.31 51.51 -6.87
C ASP A 349 -29.42 52.05 -5.74
N GLU A 350 -28.12 51.73 -5.74
CA GLU A 350 -27.14 52.29 -4.79
C GLU A 350 -26.98 53.81 -4.97
N LEU A 351 -26.92 54.29 -6.21
CA LEU A 351 -26.84 55.73 -6.51
C LEU A 351 -28.12 56.47 -6.12
N ARG A 352 -29.31 55.88 -6.35
CA ARG A 352 -30.60 56.44 -5.93
C ARG A 352 -30.70 56.61 -4.42
N ARG A 353 -30.18 55.65 -3.64
CA ARG A 353 -30.11 55.76 -2.17
C ARG A 353 -29.22 56.93 -1.73
N THR A 354 -28.13 57.16 -2.45
CA THR A 354 -27.18 58.26 -2.19
C THR A 354 -27.80 59.63 -2.49
N THR A 355 -28.61 59.77 -3.54
CA THR A 355 -29.34 61.01 -3.84
C THR A 355 -30.55 61.26 -2.93
N ASN A 356 -31.22 60.20 -2.44
CA ASN A 356 -32.45 60.33 -1.63
C ASN A 356 -32.21 60.53 -0.12
N GLN A 357 -30.97 60.45 0.36
CA GLN A 357 -30.65 60.49 1.79
C GLN A 357 -30.83 61.86 2.49
N LYS A 358 -31.41 62.90 1.85
CA LYS A 358 -31.81 64.18 2.50
C LYS A 358 -33.10 64.82 1.93
N SER A 359 -34.12 64.03 1.56
CA SER A 359 -35.50 64.58 1.47
C SER A 359 -36.28 64.46 2.80
N ALA A 360 -35.65 63.91 3.83
CA ALA A 360 -36.22 63.74 5.17
C ALA A 360 -35.19 64.15 6.23
N LYS A 361 -34.92 65.45 6.34
CA LYS A 361 -34.45 66.11 7.57
C LYS A 361 -34.69 67.60 7.49
#